data_AF-A0A7K6GD33-F1
#
_entry.id   AF-A0A7K6GD33-F1
#
_cell.length_a   1.000
_cell.length_b   1.000
_cell.length_c   1.000
_cell.angle_alpha   90.00
_cell.angle_beta   90.00
_cell.angle_gamma   90.00
#
_symmetry.space_group_name_H-M   'P 1'
#
loop_
_entity.id
_entity.type
_entity.pdbx_description
1 polymer ?
#
loop_
_entity_poly.entity_id
_entity_poly.type
_entity_poly.pdbx_seq_one_letter_code
_entity_poly.pdbx_strand_id
1 'polypeptide(L)'
;LTEDEDVQRMLRGSLLWKVKAKGGSRERLFRLQEDGVTVCFEGRFGRARSPQSFSVAQLEAVREGRQSEGLRKHGAAFPERHCFTLVFKGRRKNLDLAARSEEDARHWVQGLAKLMGRLQAMSQVEKLDHWIHGVLQRADRNKDNKMSFREVKSMLRMLNIDMDDVYASKLFKECDHSGNERLEGWELEEFCRQLLRRPELEELFGRYSGEDRVLSAEELQDFLRDQGEESSLRQARAVIRTYELNEKAKRQDLMMLDGFTMYLLSAAGDILNQEHTRVHQDMSQPLSHYFISSSHNTYLTRNQIGGTSSTEAYGRALRAGCRCVELDCWEGSDGEPVVYHGHTLTSKILFRDVIESIRDSAFEVRP
;
A
#
# COMPACT_ATOMS: atom_id res chain seq x y z
N LEU A 1 -11.21 16.26 -6.92
CA LEU A 1 -10.78 15.20 -7.88
C LEU A 1 -11.44 15.38 -9.24
N THR A 2 -12.73 15.72 -9.27
CA THR A 2 -13.49 15.95 -10.50
C THR A 2 -12.97 17.10 -11.36
N GLU A 3 -12.24 18.07 -10.76
CA GLU A 3 -11.68 19.22 -11.47
C GLU A 3 -10.18 19.12 -11.77
N ASP A 4 -9.47 18.10 -11.28
CA ASP A 4 -8.04 17.94 -11.56
C ASP A 4 -7.84 17.29 -12.92
N GLU A 5 -7.21 18.02 -13.85
CA GLU A 5 -7.04 17.60 -15.24
C GLU A 5 -6.27 16.28 -15.39
N ASP A 6 -5.26 16.05 -14.55
CA ASP A 6 -4.46 14.81 -14.58
C ASP A 6 -5.32 13.61 -14.20
N VAL A 7 -6.08 13.75 -13.11
CA VAL A 7 -6.97 12.69 -12.61
C VAL A 7 -8.10 12.43 -13.60
N GLN A 8 -8.67 13.47 -14.20
CA GLN A 8 -9.70 13.33 -15.23
C GLN A 8 -9.18 12.56 -16.45
N ARG A 9 -7.95 12.82 -16.87
CA ARG A 9 -7.33 12.09 -17.99
C ARG A 9 -7.08 10.62 -17.64
N MET A 10 -6.67 10.33 -16.41
CA MET A 10 -6.55 8.95 -15.92
C MET A 10 -7.89 8.21 -15.81
N LEU A 11 -8.98 8.90 -15.42
CA LEU A 11 -10.34 8.35 -15.37
C LEU A 11 -10.89 8.04 -16.77
N ARG A 12 -10.63 8.90 -17.78
CA ARG A 12 -10.93 8.58 -19.19
C ARG A 12 -10.13 7.37 -19.66
N GLY A 13 -8.88 7.28 -19.20
CA GLY A 13 -7.93 6.22 -19.50
C GLY A 13 -7.06 6.55 -20.71
N SER A 14 -5.89 5.92 -20.76
CA SER A 14 -4.89 6.14 -21.82
C SER A 14 -4.29 4.82 -22.29
N LEU A 15 -3.91 4.78 -23.56
CA LEU A 15 -3.22 3.64 -24.14
C LEU A 15 -1.72 3.76 -23.86
N LEU A 16 -1.21 2.83 -23.05
CA LEU A 16 0.19 2.79 -22.64
C LEU A 16 0.82 1.46 -23.06
N TRP A 17 2.07 1.51 -23.50
CA TRP A 17 2.87 0.32 -23.78
C TRP A 17 3.49 -0.20 -22.50
N LYS A 18 3.16 -1.45 -22.16
CA LYS A 18 3.87 -2.20 -21.13
C LYS A 18 5.16 -2.74 -21.71
N VAL A 19 6.29 -2.16 -21.31
CA VAL A 19 7.64 -2.53 -21.77
C VAL A 19 8.11 -3.75 -20.98
N LYS A 20 8.63 -4.77 -21.69
CA LYS A 20 9.08 -6.05 -21.08
C LYS A 20 10.28 -6.62 -21.82
N ALA A 21 11.13 -7.34 -21.08
CA ALA A 21 12.27 -8.07 -21.61
C ALA A 21 11.90 -9.23 -22.57
N LYS A 22 10.86 -10.02 -22.24
CA LYS A 22 10.41 -11.17 -23.05
C LYS A 22 8.97 -10.99 -23.52
N GLY A 23 8.73 -11.11 -24.83
CA GLY A 23 7.39 -11.10 -25.44
C GLY A 23 6.93 -9.76 -26.03
N GLY A 24 7.84 -8.80 -26.18
CA GLY A 24 7.61 -7.48 -26.81
C GLY A 24 6.81 -6.50 -25.96
N SER A 25 6.92 -5.21 -26.29
CA SER A 25 6.11 -4.15 -25.69
C SER A 25 4.67 -4.29 -26.16
N ARG A 26 3.73 -4.35 -25.22
CA ARG A 26 2.30 -4.53 -25.54
C ARG A 26 1.50 -3.33 -25.07
N GLU A 27 0.75 -2.75 -25.98
CA GLU A 27 -0.17 -1.68 -25.64
C GLU A 27 -1.36 -2.22 -24.84
N ARG A 28 -1.74 -1.50 -23.81
CA ARG A 28 -2.85 -1.79 -22.89
C ARG A 28 -3.57 -0.48 -22.60
N LEU A 29 -4.89 -0.57 -22.44
CA LEU A 29 -5.67 0.57 -21.95
C LEU A 29 -5.54 0.58 -20.43
N PHE A 30 -4.97 1.63 -19.87
CA PHE A 30 -4.91 1.87 -18.43
C PHE A 30 -5.98 2.88 -18.05
N ARG A 31 -6.71 2.64 -16.97
CA ARG A 31 -7.77 3.52 -16.50
C ARG A 31 -7.85 3.52 -14.97
N LEU A 32 -7.87 4.71 -14.38
CA LEU A 32 -8.23 4.91 -12.99
C LEU A 32 -9.74 4.65 -12.82
N GLN A 33 -10.12 3.87 -11.82
CA GLN A 33 -11.53 3.65 -11.49
C GLN A 33 -12.09 4.86 -10.76
N GLU A 34 -13.42 4.96 -10.69
CA GLU A 34 -14.13 6.05 -10.00
C GLU A 34 -13.83 6.08 -8.50
N ASP A 35 -13.36 4.97 -7.93
CA ASP A 35 -12.82 4.91 -6.56
C ASP A 35 -11.58 5.80 -6.36
N GLY A 36 -10.94 6.30 -7.43
CA GLY A 36 -9.77 7.18 -7.35
C GLY A 36 -8.49 6.51 -6.83
N VAL A 37 -8.49 5.20 -6.62
CA VAL A 37 -7.34 4.46 -6.06
C VAL A 37 -7.00 3.18 -6.78
N THR A 38 -7.89 2.65 -7.62
CA THR A 38 -7.65 1.44 -8.38
C THR A 38 -7.34 1.78 -9.82
N VAL A 39 -6.20 1.32 -10.33
CA VAL A 39 -5.87 1.38 -11.75
C VAL A 39 -6.06 0.00 -12.37
N CYS A 40 -6.98 -0.08 -13.32
CA CYS A 40 -7.24 -1.27 -14.12
C CYS A 40 -6.54 -1.17 -15.46
N PHE A 41 -6.07 -2.31 -15.99
CA PHE A 41 -5.55 -2.36 -17.35
C PHE A 41 -5.90 -3.64 -18.09
N GLU A 42 -6.25 -3.49 -19.36
CA GLU A 42 -6.75 -4.57 -20.20
C GLU A 42 -6.08 -4.62 -21.60
N GLY A 43 -6.14 -5.81 -22.21
CA GLY A 43 -5.65 -6.03 -23.57
C GLY A 43 -6.55 -5.39 -24.62
N ARG A 44 -5.95 -4.94 -25.73
CA ARG A 44 -6.62 -4.30 -26.89
C ARG A 44 -7.83 -5.05 -27.51
N PHE A 45 -8.08 -6.31 -27.14
CA PHE A 45 -9.02 -7.20 -27.84
C PHE A 45 -10.02 -7.96 -26.96
N GLY A 46 -10.33 -7.49 -25.74
CA GLY A 46 -11.50 -7.99 -24.97
C GLY A 46 -11.56 -9.48 -24.61
N ARG A 47 -10.58 -10.31 -25.04
CA ARG A 47 -10.49 -11.74 -24.70
C ARG A 47 -9.96 -11.86 -23.27
N ALA A 48 -10.88 -11.78 -22.31
CA ALA A 48 -10.59 -11.78 -20.89
C ALA A 48 -9.98 -13.10 -20.41
N ARG A 49 -8.68 -13.07 -20.09
CA ARG A 49 -8.26 -13.46 -18.73
C ARG A 49 -8.43 -12.20 -17.90
N SER A 50 -9.03 -12.34 -16.72
CA SER A 50 -9.43 -11.27 -15.78
C SER A 50 -8.67 -9.93 -15.92
N PRO A 51 -9.37 -8.77 -15.91
CA PRO A 51 -8.73 -7.46 -15.94
C PRO A 51 -7.69 -7.38 -14.81
N GLN A 52 -6.46 -7.03 -15.17
CA GLN A 52 -5.38 -6.90 -14.20
C GLN A 52 -5.50 -5.52 -13.56
N SER A 53 -5.44 -5.44 -12.24
CA SER A 53 -5.52 -4.19 -11.51
C SER A 53 -4.42 -4.07 -10.47
N PHE A 54 -4.20 -2.84 -10.00
CA PHE A 54 -3.41 -2.56 -8.82
C PHE A 54 -3.98 -1.33 -8.11
N SER A 55 -3.77 -1.25 -6.80
CA SER A 55 -4.12 -0.07 -6.03
C SER A 55 -2.94 0.90 -6.00
N VAL A 56 -3.21 2.20 -6.10
CA VAL A 56 -2.24 3.29 -5.93
C VAL A 56 -1.58 3.21 -4.54
N ALA A 57 -2.27 2.68 -3.52
CA ALA A 57 -1.70 2.46 -2.19
C ALA A 57 -0.52 1.47 -2.17
N GLN A 58 -0.44 0.60 -3.19
CA GLN A 58 0.66 -0.37 -3.36
C GLN A 58 1.89 0.25 -4.04
N LEU A 59 1.80 1.47 -4.57
CA LEU A 59 2.93 2.16 -5.17
C LEU A 59 3.83 2.75 -4.08
N GLU A 60 5.13 2.55 -4.26
CA GLU A 60 6.18 3.17 -3.46
C GLU A 60 6.61 4.49 -4.09
N ALA A 61 6.79 4.51 -5.42
CA ALA A 61 7.20 5.68 -6.18
C ALA A 61 6.78 5.58 -7.66
N VAL A 62 6.79 6.73 -8.33
CA VAL A 62 6.70 6.83 -9.80
C VAL A 62 7.98 7.51 -10.28
N ARG A 63 8.71 6.87 -11.19
CA ARG A 63 9.97 7.38 -11.74
C ARG A 63 9.79 7.83 -13.19
N GLU A 64 10.16 9.06 -13.50
CA GLU A 64 10.08 9.62 -14.84
C GLU A 64 11.25 9.17 -15.73
N GLY A 65 11.01 9.06 -17.03
CA GLY A 65 12.03 8.71 -17.99
C GLY A 65 12.42 7.24 -17.98
N ARG A 66 13.65 6.96 -18.39
CA ARG A 66 14.21 5.60 -18.47
C ARG A 66 15.09 5.30 -17.26
N GLN A 67 14.57 5.60 -16.07
CA GLN A 67 15.34 5.43 -14.84
C GLN A 67 15.42 3.98 -14.36
N SER A 68 14.47 3.12 -14.72
CA SER A 68 14.50 1.70 -14.34
C SER A 68 15.43 0.86 -15.21
N GLU A 69 15.97 -0.21 -14.64
CA GLU A 69 16.77 -1.19 -15.39
C GLU A 69 16.04 -1.72 -16.64
N GLY A 70 14.73 -1.97 -16.52
CA GLY A 70 13.91 -2.50 -17.61
C GLY A 70 13.76 -1.51 -18.78
N LEU A 71 13.54 -0.22 -18.49
CA LEU A 71 13.44 0.82 -19.51
C LEU A 71 14.79 1.18 -20.13
N ARG A 72 15.90 1.15 -19.37
CA ARG A 72 17.25 1.35 -19.94
C ARG A 72 17.58 0.27 -20.97
N LYS A 73 17.24 -0.99 -20.68
CA LYS A 73 17.55 -2.14 -21.55
C LYS A 73 16.57 -2.33 -22.71
N HIS A 74 15.28 -2.02 -22.52
CA HIS A 74 14.23 -2.38 -23.47
C HIS A 74 13.35 -1.21 -23.94
N GLY A 75 13.56 0.00 -23.39
CA GLY A 75 12.78 1.19 -23.70
C GLY A 75 13.34 2.04 -24.85
N ALA A 76 14.44 1.64 -25.51
CA ALA A 76 15.11 2.45 -26.54
C ALA A 76 14.22 2.83 -27.74
N ALA A 77 13.16 2.05 -28.01
CA ALA A 77 12.19 2.34 -29.06
C ALA A 77 11.23 3.51 -28.73
N PHE A 78 11.23 4.00 -27.49
CA PHE A 78 10.35 5.07 -27.04
C PHE A 78 11.16 6.30 -26.63
N PRO A 79 10.68 7.52 -26.91
CA PRO A 79 11.31 8.73 -26.40
C PRO A 79 11.35 8.73 -24.88
N GLU A 80 12.42 9.24 -24.30
CA GLU A 80 12.64 9.19 -22.85
C GLU A 80 11.51 9.87 -22.08
N ARG A 81 11.06 11.04 -22.51
CA ARG A 81 9.99 11.80 -21.87
C ARG A 81 8.61 11.14 -21.96
N HIS A 82 8.47 10.09 -22.75
CA HIS A 82 7.23 9.31 -22.84
C HIS A 82 7.25 8.12 -21.86
N CYS A 83 8.41 7.81 -21.28
CA CYS A 83 8.60 6.64 -20.44
C CYS A 83 8.46 6.99 -18.96
N PHE A 84 7.95 6.05 -18.18
CA PHE A 84 7.93 6.13 -16.73
C PHE A 84 7.78 4.73 -16.11
N THR A 85 8.18 4.58 -14.85
CA THR A 85 8.12 3.32 -14.11
C THR A 85 7.30 3.47 -12.85
N LEU A 86 6.39 2.52 -12.64
CA LEU A 86 5.68 2.34 -11.38
C LEU A 86 6.46 1.37 -10.48
N VAL A 87 6.95 1.88 -9.35
CA VAL A 87 7.67 1.10 -8.33
C VAL A 87 6.65 0.64 -7.29
N PHE A 88 6.56 -0.67 -7.08
CA PHE A 88 5.64 -1.25 -6.11
C PHE A 88 6.33 -1.55 -4.78
N LYS A 89 5.60 -1.36 -3.69
CA LYS A 89 6.04 -1.77 -2.35
C LYS A 89 6.30 -3.28 -2.29
N GLY A 90 7.30 -3.66 -1.51
CA GLY A 90 7.63 -5.05 -1.21
C GLY A 90 8.32 -5.80 -2.37
N ARG A 91 7.95 -7.08 -2.58
CA ARG A 91 8.63 -7.97 -3.55
C ARG A 91 8.06 -7.90 -4.98
N ARG A 92 7.06 -7.08 -5.22
CA ARG A 92 6.41 -6.97 -6.53
C ARG A 92 7.37 -6.30 -7.53
N LYS A 93 7.37 -6.80 -8.77
CA LYS A 93 8.21 -6.22 -9.83
C LYS A 93 7.67 -4.87 -10.28
N ASN A 94 8.60 -3.96 -10.61
CA ASN A 94 8.31 -2.69 -11.25
C ASN A 94 7.51 -2.88 -12.54
N LEU A 95 6.69 -1.90 -12.87
CA LEU A 95 5.92 -1.84 -14.11
C LEU A 95 6.41 -0.68 -14.96
N ASP A 96 7.11 -1.03 -16.03
CA ASP A 96 7.67 -0.10 -17.01
C ASP A 96 6.65 0.23 -18.10
N LEU A 97 6.41 1.51 -18.30
CA LEU A 97 5.39 2.04 -19.20
C LEU A 97 5.96 3.09 -20.15
N ALA A 98 5.40 3.15 -21.35
CA ALA A 98 5.61 4.25 -22.29
C ALA A 98 4.25 4.76 -22.80
N ALA A 99 4.10 6.08 -22.91
CA ALA A 99 2.90 6.74 -23.41
C ALA A 99 3.02 7.14 -24.88
N ARG A 100 1.89 7.47 -25.51
CA ARG A 100 1.82 7.96 -26.90
C ARG A 100 2.38 9.35 -27.07
N SER A 101 2.20 10.20 -26.07
CA SER A 101 2.72 11.56 -26.03
C SER A 101 3.45 11.82 -24.71
N GLU A 102 4.37 12.78 -24.72
CA GLU A 102 4.99 13.32 -23.51
C GLU A 102 3.92 13.86 -22.55
N GLU A 103 2.87 14.48 -23.09
CA GLU A 103 1.75 15.00 -22.31
C GLU A 103 1.02 13.89 -21.55
N ASP A 104 0.71 12.76 -22.20
CA ASP A 104 0.08 11.62 -21.53
C ASP A 104 0.98 11.04 -20.43
N ALA A 105 2.28 10.90 -20.68
CA ALA A 105 3.23 10.45 -19.66
C ALA A 105 3.23 11.39 -18.45
N ARG A 106 3.28 12.70 -18.70
CA ARG A 106 3.29 13.73 -17.66
C ARG A 106 2.02 13.68 -16.81
N HIS A 107 0.85 13.62 -17.43
CA HIS A 107 -0.42 13.53 -16.70
C HIS A 107 -0.50 12.26 -15.84
N TRP A 108 -0.02 11.12 -16.34
CA TRP A 108 -0.01 9.88 -15.55
C TRP A 108 0.94 9.96 -14.36
N VAL A 109 2.14 10.53 -14.54
CA VAL A 109 3.11 10.67 -13.45
C VAL A 109 2.59 11.65 -12.39
N GLN A 110 2.15 12.83 -12.80
CA GLN A 110 1.65 13.87 -11.90
C GLN A 110 0.37 13.41 -11.19
N GLY A 111 -0.57 12.82 -11.92
CA GLY A 111 -1.81 12.28 -11.35
C GLY A 111 -1.55 11.18 -10.32
N LEU A 112 -0.66 10.22 -10.61
CA LEU A 112 -0.30 9.18 -9.63
C LEU A 112 0.43 9.76 -8.42
N ALA A 113 1.36 10.71 -8.61
CA ALA A 113 2.06 11.36 -7.52
C ALA A 113 1.09 12.13 -6.60
N LYS A 114 0.13 12.85 -7.16
CA LYS A 114 -0.95 13.53 -6.41
C LYS A 114 -1.82 12.55 -5.64
N LEU A 115 -2.25 11.46 -6.26
CA LEU A 115 -3.06 10.43 -5.60
C LEU A 115 -2.29 9.76 -4.45
N MET A 116 -1.00 9.47 -4.64
CA MET A 116 -0.13 8.94 -3.59
C MET A 116 0.03 9.93 -2.42
N GLY A 117 0.30 11.20 -2.71
CA GLY A 117 0.43 12.25 -1.68
C GLY A 117 -0.88 12.44 -0.90
N ARG A 118 -2.02 12.41 -1.58
CA ARG A 118 -3.34 12.47 -0.93
C ARG A 118 -3.56 11.26 -0.02
N LEU A 119 -3.30 10.04 -0.48
CA LEU A 119 -3.45 8.84 0.34
C LEU A 119 -2.60 8.90 1.62
N GLN A 120 -1.43 9.53 1.56
CA GLN A 120 -0.62 9.78 2.74
C GLN A 120 -1.26 10.83 3.67
N ALA A 121 -1.79 11.92 3.10
CA ALA A 121 -2.39 13.04 3.83
C ALA A 121 -3.77 12.76 4.45
N MET A 122 -4.51 11.76 3.96
CA MET A 122 -5.84 11.42 4.49
C MET A 122 -5.80 11.05 5.97
N SER A 123 -6.77 11.55 6.74
CA SER A 123 -7.00 11.14 8.12
C SER A 123 -7.36 9.64 8.19
N GLN A 124 -7.27 9.02 9.36
CA GLN A 124 -7.63 7.61 9.51
C GLN A 124 -9.10 7.33 9.18
N VAL A 125 -10.00 8.28 9.51
CA VAL A 125 -11.43 8.19 9.19
C VAL A 125 -11.65 8.19 7.68
N GLU A 126 -11.04 9.14 6.96
CA GLU A 126 -11.15 9.21 5.51
C GLU A 126 -10.51 7.99 4.84
N LYS A 127 -9.42 7.45 5.39
CA LYS A 127 -8.80 6.22 4.89
C LYS A 127 -9.73 5.02 5.02
N LEU A 128 -10.40 4.88 6.17
CA LEU A 128 -11.35 3.82 6.42
C LEU A 128 -12.58 3.95 5.51
N ASP A 129 -13.18 5.12 5.46
CA ASP A 129 -14.36 5.41 4.65
C ASP A 129 -14.11 5.19 3.16
N HIS A 130 -12.98 5.72 2.67
CA HIS A 130 -12.56 5.53 1.28
C HIS A 130 -12.25 4.07 0.96
N TRP A 131 -11.65 3.32 1.90
CA TRP A 131 -11.38 1.90 1.73
C TRP A 131 -12.67 1.09 1.70
N ILE A 132 -13.63 1.36 2.59
CA ILE A 132 -14.95 0.71 2.61
C ILE A 132 -15.67 0.99 1.28
N HIS A 133 -15.78 2.26 0.88
CA HIS A 133 -16.41 2.63 -0.39
C HIS A 133 -15.74 1.97 -1.60
N GLY A 134 -14.41 1.95 -1.66
CA GLY A 134 -13.67 1.31 -2.75
C GLY A 134 -13.84 -0.22 -2.78
N VAL A 135 -13.94 -0.87 -1.62
CA VAL A 135 -14.22 -2.30 -1.51
C VAL A 135 -15.65 -2.62 -1.97
N LEU A 136 -16.64 -1.83 -1.53
CA LEU A 136 -18.04 -2.00 -1.91
C LEU A 136 -18.24 -1.81 -3.42
N GLN A 137 -17.70 -0.74 -4.00
CA GLN A 137 -17.78 -0.49 -5.45
C GLN A 137 -17.13 -1.59 -6.29
N ARG A 138 -16.05 -2.21 -5.80
CA ARG A 138 -15.41 -3.33 -6.49
C ARG A 138 -16.21 -4.63 -6.36
N ALA A 139 -16.92 -4.78 -5.26
CA ALA A 139 -17.71 -5.97 -4.99
C ALA A 139 -19.02 -5.93 -5.78
N ASP A 140 -19.60 -4.75 -5.99
CA ASP A 140 -20.74 -4.49 -6.88
C ASP A 140 -20.30 -4.63 -8.35
N ARG A 141 -20.51 -5.81 -8.95
CA ARG A 141 -20.03 -6.11 -10.31
C ARG A 141 -21.01 -5.64 -11.37
N ASN A 142 -22.29 -5.56 -11.03
CA ASN A 142 -23.36 -5.16 -11.93
C ASN A 142 -23.64 -3.64 -11.89
N LYS A 143 -23.01 -2.92 -10.94
CA LYS A 143 -23.10 -1.47 -10.73
C LYS A 143 -24.52 -0.99 -10.45
N ASP A 144 -25.31 -1.81 -9.77
CA ASP A 144 -26.68 -1.44 -9.40
C ASP A 144 -26.80 -0.85 -7.99
N ASN A 145 -25.67 -0.63 -7.31
CA ASN A 145 -25.57 -0.15 -5.93
C ASN A 145 -26.25 -1.07 -4.92
N LYS A 146 -26.51 -2.34 -5.28
CA LYS A 146 -27.04 -3.37 -4.39
C LYS A 146 -26.06 -4.53 -4.33
N MET A 147 -26.02 -5.18 -3.19
CA MET A 147 -25.07 -6.26 -2.94
C MET A 147 -25.78 -7.61 -2.88
N SER A 148 -25.67 -8.40 -3.94
CA SER A 148 -26.11 -9.80 -3.90
C SER A 148 -25.20 -10.64 -3.01
N PHE A 149 -25.67 -11.80 -2.53
CA PHE A 149 -24.84 -12.69 -1.71
C PHE A 149 -23.53 -13.13 -2.41
N ARG A 150 -23.54 -13.25 -3.75
CA ARG A 150 -22.32 -13.55 -4.52
C ARG A 150 -21.30 -12.41 -4.47
N GLU A 151 -21.77 -11.17 -4.48
CA GLU A 151 -20.95 -9.97 -4.39
C GLU A 151 -20.42 -9.77 -2.97
N VAL A 152 -21.22 -10.06 -1.95
CA VAL A 152 -20.77 -10.11 -0.55
C VAL A 152 -19.67 -11.16 -0.36
N LYS A 153 -19.80 -12.38 -0.91
CA LYS A 153 -18.69 -13.36 -0.89
C LYS A 153 -17.44 -12.85 -1.60
N SER A 154 -17.61 -12.15 -2.72
CA SER A 154 -16.48 -11.52 -3.41
C SER A 154 -15.82 -10.46 -2.52
N MET A 155 -16.62 -9.64 -1.83
CA MET A 155 -16.17 -8.65 -0.86
C MET A 155 -15.34 -9.29 0.26
N LEU A 156 -15.88 -10.29 0.95
CA LEU A 156 -15.19 -10.98 2.05
C LEU A 156 -13.82 -11.54 1.60
N ARG A 157 -13.76 -12.16 0.42
CA ARG A 157 -12.50 -12.64 -0.18
C ARG A 157 -11.53 -11.50 -0.51
N MET A 158 -12.02 -10.37 -1.00
CA MET A 158 -11.19 -9.19 -1.27
C MET A 158 -10.64 -8.57 0.03
N LEU A 159 -11.39 -8.67 1.11
CA LEU A 159 -11.01 -8.24 2.46
C LEU A 159 -10.09 -9.25 3.17
N ASN A 160 -9.82 -10.40 2.55
CA ASN A 160 -9.09 -11.50 3.16
C ASN A 160 -9.73 -11.99 4.48
N ILE A 161 -11.06 -11.91 4.56
CA ILE A 161 -11.85 -12.47 5.66
C ILE A 161 -12.22 -13.89 5.26
N ASP A 162 -11.62 -14.87 5.93
CA ASP A 162 -12.00 -16.27 5.79
C ASP A 162 -13.18 -16.55 6.71
N MET A 163 -14.37 -16.65 6.10
CA MET A 163 -15.63 -16.84 6.80
C MET A 163 -16.37 -18.01 6.17
N ASP A 164 -16.94 -18.85 7.03
CA ASP A 164 -17.77 -19.97 6.60
C ASP A 164 -18.99 -19.48 5.79
N ASP A 165 -19.24 -20.15 4.66
CA ASP A 165 -20.29 -19.79 3.72
C ASP A 165 -21.70 -19.85 4.35
N VAL A 166 -21.91 -20.73 5.34
CA VAL A 166 -23.20 -20.87 6.05
C VAL A 166 -23.39 -19.70 6.99
N TYR A 167 -22.36 -19.33 7.75
CA TYR A 167 -22.42 -18.15 8.63
C TYR A 167 -22.60 -16.85 7.83
N ALA A 168 -21.84 -16.66 6.76
CA ALA A 168 -21.99 -15.51 5.87
C ALA A 168 -23.42 -15.44 5.29
N SER A 169 -23.98 -16.58 4.89
CA SER A 169 -25.36 -16.63 4.37
C SER A 169 -26.40 -16.32 5.44
N LYS A 170 -26.17 -16.76 6.68
CA LYS A 170 -27.04 -16.46 7.81
C LYS A 170 -27.05 -14.96 8.09
N LEU A 171 -25.86 -14.36 8.23
CA LEU A 171 -25.72 -12.93 8.48
C LEU A 171 -26.33 -12.09 7.35
N PHE A 172 -26.10 -12.48 6.09
CA PHE A 172 -26.70 -11.81 4.93
C PHE A 172 -28.24 -11.81 5.01
N LYS A 173 -28.85 -12.94 5.35
CA LYS A 173 -30.31 -13.06 5.46
C LYS A 173 -30.89 -12.32 6.66
N GLU A 174 -30.13 -12.21 7.74
CA GLU A 174 -30.54 -11.44 8.93
C GLU A 174 -30.59 -9.93 8.61
N CYS A 175 -29.72 -9.45 7.72
CA CYS A 175 -29.68 -8.05 7.30
C CYS A 175 -30.56 -7.72 6.07
N ASP A 176 -30.99 -8.71 5.28
CA ASP A 176 -31.91 -8.54 4.14
C ASP A 176 -33.36 -8.36 4.64
N HIS A 177 -33.65 -7.17 5.17
CA HIS A 177 -34.95 -6.81 5.70
C HIS A 177 -35.99 -6.56 4.60
N SER A 178 -35.54 -6.20 3.40
CA SER A 178 -36.35 -6.00 2.21
C SER A 178 -36.80 -7.32 1.57
N GLY A 179 -36.11 -8.43 1.88
CA GLY A 179 -36.41 -9.77 1.37
C GLY A 179 -36.20 -9.91 -0.13
N ASN A 180 -35.39 -9.04 -0.73
CA ASN A 180 -35.17 -8.99 -2.18
C ASN A 180 -33.88 -9.74 -2.61
N GLU A 181 -33.26 -10.47 -1.69
CA GLU A 181 -32.00 -11.21 -1.85
C GLU A 181 -30.79 -10.30 -2.14
N ARG A 182 -30.86 -9.03 -1.76
CA ARG A 182 -29.82 -8.02 -1.95
C ARG A 182 -29.80 -7.06 -0.77
N LEU A 183 -28.60 -6.61 -0.40
CA LEU A 183 -28.43 -5.57 0.61
C LEU A 183 -28.27 -4.21 -0.07
N GLU A 184 -29.08 -3.23 0.32
CA GLU A 184 -28.98 -1.86 -0.17
C GLU A 184 -29.01 -0.82 0.97
N GLY A 185 -28.24 0.27 0.80
CA GLY A 185 -28.19 1.38 1.76
C GLY A 185 -27.94 0.91 3.20
N TRP A 186 -28.93 1.12 4.07
CA TRP A 186 -28.84 0.83 5.50
C TRP A 186 -28.66 -0.68 5.83
N GLU A 187 -29.18 -1.58 4.98
CA GLU A 187 -29.03 -3.04 5.18
C GLU A 187 -27.58 -3.46 5.00
N LEU A 188 -26.89 -2.83 4.04
CA LEU A 188 -25.48 -3.04 3.78
C LEU A 188 -24.62 -2.43 4.90
N GLU A 189 -24.98 -1.26 5.41
CA GLU A 189 -24.33 -0.66 6.58
C GLU A 189 -24.48 -1.54 7.82
N GLU A 190 -25.67 -2.09 8.07
CA GLU A 190 -25.92 -3.02 9.18
C GLU A 190 -25.11 -4.31 9.01
N PHE A 191 -25.07 -4.89 7.81
CA PHE A 191 -24.24 -6.05 7.53
C PHE A 191 -22.75 -5.77 7.80
N CYS A 192 -22.23 -4.62 7.35
CA CYS A 192 -20.85 -4.21 7.63
C CYS A 192 -20.61 -4.00 9.13
N ARG A 193 -21.56 -3.40 9.85
CA ARG A 193 -21.48 -3.19 11.30
C ARG A 193 -21.42 -4.51 12.07
N GLN A 194 -22.26 -5.48 11.71
CA GLN A 194 -22.24 -6.82 12.30
C GLN A 194 -20.95 -7.58 11.95
N LEU A 195 -20.50 -7.48 10.70
CA LEU A 195 -19.27 -8.11 10.24
C LEU A 195 -18.03 -7.58 10.96
N LEU A 196 -17.98 -6.27 11.20
CA LEU A 196 -16.87 -5.60 11.86
C LEU A 196 -17.01 -5.57 13.39
N ARG A 197 -18.05 -6.20 13.93
CA ARG A 197 -18.29 -6.25 15.37
C ARG A 197 -17.17 -7.00 16.08
N ARG A 198 -16.63 -6.40 17.15
CA ARG A 198 -15.54 -6.95 17.96
C ARG A 198 -16.03 -7.15 19.39
N PRO A 199 -16.67 -8.28 19.72
CA PRO A 199 -17.27 -8.50 21.04
C PRO A 199 -16.23 -8.44 22.17
N GLU A 200 -14.97 -8.78 21.91
CA GLU A 200 -13.89 -8.66 22.87
C GLU A 200 -13.52 -7.20 23.16
N LEU A 201 -13.67 -6.29 22.19
CA LEU A 201 -13.48 -4.86 22.41
C LEU A 201 -14.68 -4.25 23.14
N GLU A 202 -15.89 -4.73 22.84
CA GLU A 202 -17.10 -4.36 23.59
C GLU A 202 -16.99 -4.78 25.07
N GLU A 203 -16.49 -5.99 25.33
CA GLU A 203 -16.26 -6.47 26.70
C GLU A 203 -15.18 -5.64 27.40
N LEU A 204 -14.04 -5.40 26.74
CA LEU A 204 -12.98 -4.57 27.29
C LEU A 204 -13.45 -3.16 27.60
N PHE A 205 -14.13 -2.51 26.64
CA PHE A 205 -14.72 -1.18 26.81
C PHE A 205 -15.71 -1.19 27.99
N GLY A 206 -16.58 -2.20 28.04
CA GLY A 206 -17.58 -2.38 29.11
C GLY A 206 -16.99 -2.61 30.50
N ARG A 207 -15.72 -3.03 30.63
CA ARG A 207 -15.05 -3.14 31.94
C ARG A 207 -14.69 -1.78 32.55
N TYR A 208 -14.48 -0.78 31.70
CA TYR A 208 -14.07 0.57 32.11
C TYR A 208 -15.21 1.58 32.01
N SER A 209 -16.11 1.42 31.04
CA SER A 209 -17.30 2.27 30.92
C SER A 209 -18.35 1.84 31.94
N GLY A 210 -18.98 2.81 32.60
CA GLY A 210 -20.16 2.56 33.43
C GLY A 210 -21.39 2.04 32.65
N GLU A 211 -22.55 2.07 33.32
CA GLU A 211 -23.82 1.62 32.72
C GLU A 211 -24.26 2.44 31.50
N ASP A 212 -23.76 3.67 31.37
CA ASP A 212 -24.03 4.57 30.25
C ASP A 212 -23.29 4.19 28.95
N ARG A 213 -22.35 3.23 29.02
CA ARG A 213 -21.53 2.75 27.90
C ARG A 213 -20.78 3.88 27.20
N VAL A 214 -20.25 4.80 27.99
CA VAL A 214 -19.35 5.87 27.53
C VAL A 214 -18.14 5.89 28.46
N LEU A 215 -16.96 6.21 27.94
CA LEU A 215 -15.77 6.44 28.75
C LEU A 215 -15.59 7.95 28.99
N SER A 216 -15.59 8.34 30.26
CA SER A 216 -15.07 9.62 30.70
C SER A 216 -13.55 9.69 30.56
N ALA A 217 -12.98 10.90 30.65
CA ALA A 217 -11.53 11.09 30.67
C ALA A 217 -10.89 10.38 31.87
N GLU A 218 -11.57 10.31 33.01
CA GLU A 218 -11.15 9.63 34.22
C GLU A 218 -11.17 8.10 34.05
N GLU A 219 -12.23 7.52 33.46
CA GLU A 219 -12.28 6.08 33.20
C GLU A 219 -11.25 5.65 32.13
N LEU A 220 -11.03 6.48 31.11
CA LEU A 220 -9.96 6.25 30.14
C LEU A 220 -8.57 6.35 30.79
N GLN A 221 -8.40 7.24 31.76
CA GLN A 221 -7.16 7.35 32.54
C GLN A 221 -6.85 6.03 33.27
N ASP A 222 -7.87 5.40 33.85
CA ASP A 222 -7.73 4.11 34.53
C ASP A 222 -7.38 2.98 33.56
N PHE A 223 -8.01 2.95 32.38
CA PHE A 223 -7.61 2.04 31.31
C PHE A 223 -6.13 2.19 30.96
N LEU A 224 -5.66 3.42 30.70
CA LEU A 224 -4.26 3.69 30.34
C LEU A 224 -3.29 3.26 31.46
N ARG A 225 -3.69 3.48 32.72
CA ARG A 225 -2.91 3.09 33.90
C ARG A 225 -2.71 1.58 33.96
N ASP A 226 -3.77 0.81 33.72
CA ASP A 226 -3.72 -0.65 33.72
C ASP A 226 -2.88 -1.22 32.58
N GLN A 227 -2.78 -0.49 31.45
CA GLN A 227 -1.87 -0.85 30.36
C GLN A 227 -0.40 -0.51 30.65
N GLY A 228 -0.09 0.20 31.74
CA GLY A 228 1.25 0.69 32.04
C GLY A 228 1.67 1.90 31.23
N GLU A 229 0.71 2.60 30.61
CA GLU A 229 0.92 3.79 29.79
C GLU A 229 0.96 5.08 30.62
N GLU A 230 1.32 6.20 29.99
CA GLU A 230 1.17 7.52 30.61
C GLU A 230 -0.32 7.82 30.90
N SER A 231 -0.70 7.69 32.16
CA SER A 231 -2.07 7.81 32.64
C SER A 231 -2.37 9.18 33.24
N SER A 232 -1.91 10.28 32.62
CA SER A 232 -2.31 11.62 33.05
C SER A 232 -3.70 11.98 32.51
N LEU A 233 -4.52 12.70 33.29
CA LEU A 233 -5.84 13.15 32.80
C LEU A 233 -5.72 14.03 31.54
N ARG A 234 -4.60 14.76 31.42
CA ARG A 234 -4.26 15.53 30.22
C ARG A 234 -4.10 14.60 29.01
N GLN A 235 -3.40 13.48 29.19
CA GLN A 235 -3.18 12.49 28.13
C GLN A 235 -4.49 11.80 27.74
N ALA A 236 -5.31 11.39 28.71
CA ALA A 236 -6.63 10.82 28.43
C ALA A 236 -7.48 11.76 27.58
N ARG A 237 -7.60 13.04 27.96
CA ARG A 237 -8.32 14.05 27.14
C ARG A 237 -7.71 14.24 25.75
N ALA A 238 -6.39 14.18 25.63
CA ALA A 238 -5.72 14.28 24.33
C ALA A 238 -6.09 13.09 23.43
N VAL A 239 -6.13 11.87 23.98
CA VAL A 239 -6.58 10.66 23.27
C VAL A 239 -8.02 10.84 22.80
N ILE A 240 -8.95 11.24 23.67
CA ILE A 240 -10.36 11.50 23.32
C ILE A 240 -10.47 12.51 22.18
N ARG A 241 -9.80 13.66 22.30
CA ARG A 241 -9.84 14.72 21.28
C ARG A 241 -9.30 14.27 19.93
N THR A 242 -8.37 13.33 19.93
CA THR A 242 -7.72 12.83 18.71
C THR A 242 -8.56 11.76 18.01
N TYR A 243 -9.13 10.81 18.76
CA TYR A 243 -9.69 9.59 18.19
C TYR A 243 -11.21 9.50 18.25
N GLU A 244 -11.88 10.31 19.09
CA GLU A 244 -13.34 10.33 19.14
C GLU A 244 -13.93 10.86 17.83
N LEU A 245 -14.92 10.16 17.28
CA LEU A 245 -15.55 10.49 16.01
C LEU A 245 -16.75 11.43 16.20
N ASN A 246 -17.43 11.36 17.34
CA ASN A 246 -18.58 12.20 17.64
C ASN A 246 -18.16 13.53 18.28
N GLU A 247 -18.35 14.61 17.53
CA GLU A 247 -17.99 15.97 17.97
C GLU A 247 -18.71 16.44 19.24
N LYS A 248 -19.90 15.90 19.55
CA LYS A 248 -20.58 16.22 20.83
C LYS A 248 -19.90 15.51 22.00
N ALA A 249 -19.59 14.23 21.86
CA ALA A 249 -18.87 13.45 22.88
C ALA A 249 -17.46 14.05 23.11
N LYS A 250 -16.76 14.36 22.03
CA LYS A 250 -15.44 15.02 22.04
C LYS A 250 -15.44 16.34 22.83
N ARG A 251 -16.45 17.19 22.63
CA ARG A 251 -16.60 18.47 23.38
C ARG A 251 -16.86 18.27 24.87
N GLN A 252 -17.37 17.10 25.26
CA GLN A 252 -17.65 16.74 26.63
C GLN A 252 -16.51 15.92 27.26
N ASP A 253 -15.38 15.76 26.56
CA ASP A 253 -14.27 14.87 26.93
C ASP A 253 -14.77 13.43 27.24
N LEU A 254 -15.71 12.95 26.40
CA LEU A 254 -16.27 11.60 26.43
C LEU A 254 -15.83 10.79 25.20
N MET A 255 -15.60 9.50 25.37
CA MET A 255 -15.23 8.56 24.32
C MET A 255 -16.24 7.42 24.20
N MET A 256 -16.70 7.20 22.97
CA MET A 256 -17.57 6.09 22.61
C MET A 256 -16.74 4.89 22.12
N LEU A 257 -17.38 3.72 22.00
CA LEU A 257 -16.72 2.49 21.55
C LEU A 257 -15.98 2.64 20.22
N ASP A 258 -16.55 3.38 19.27
CA ASP A 258 -15.90 3.63 17.98
C ASP A 258 -14.61 4.43 18.15
N GLY A 259 -14.63 5.49 18.97
CA GLY A 259 -13.44 6.28 19.28
C GLY A 259 -12.37 5.48 20.02
N PHE A 260 -12.77 4.62 20.94
CA PHE A 260 -11.87 3.70 21.65
C PHE A 260 -11.24 2.68 20.70
N THR A 261 -12.03 2.11 19.78
CA THR A 261 -11.53 1.19 18.75
C THR A 261 -10.54 1.89 17.82
N MET A 262 -10.83 3.13 17.42
CA MET A 262 -9.91 3.94 16.61
C MET A 262 -8.60 4.22 17.35
N TYR A 263 -8.64 4.49 18.65
CA TYR A 263 -7.45 4.65 19.47
C TYR A 263 -6.60 3.36 19.52
N LEU A 264 -7.21 2.20 19.81
CA LEU A 264 -6.51 0.92 19.87
C LEU A 264 -5.87 0.52 18.52
N LEU A 265 -6.48 0.91 17.40
CA LEU A 265 -5.95 0.68 16.05
C LEU A 265 -4.98 1.77 15.58
N SER A 266 -4.72 2.78 16.41
CA SER A 266 -3.83 3.90 16.09
C SER A 266 -2.38 3.62 16.51
N ALA A 267 -1.46 4.47 16.05
CA ALA A 267 -0.07 4.46 16.49
C ALA A 267 0.07 4.68 18.01
N ALA A 268 -0.88 5.35 18.67
CA ALA A 268 -0.85 5.59 20.11
C ALA A 268 -1.33 4.38 20.93
N GLY A 269 -1.98 3.40 20.30
CA GLY A 269 -2.34 2.11 20.89
C GLY A 269 -1.47 0.96 20.35
N ASP A 270 -0.40 1.27 19.61
CA ASP A 270 0.49 0.28 19.03
C ASP A 270 1.37 -0.35 20.13
N ILE A 271 1.53 -1.66 20.06
CA ILE A 271 2.41 -2.41 20.97
C ILE A 271 3.88 -1.98 20.85
N LEU A 272 4.25 -1.37 19.72
CA LEU A 272 5.60 -0.87 19.48
C LEU A 272 5.74 0.58 19.98
N ASN A 273 6.82 0.84 20.74
CA ASN A 273 7.17 2.20 21.13
C ASN A 273 7.42 3.08 19.89
N GLN A 274 6.57 4.08 19.72
CA GLN A 274 6.62 4.99 18.57
C GLN A 274 7.89 5.85 18.54
N GLU A 275 8.56 6.09 19.68
CA GLU A 275 9.86 6.78 19.71
C GLU A 275 10.94 5.99 18.97
N HIS A 276 10.82 4.66 18.93
CA HIS A 276 11.75 3.78 18.21
C HIS A 276 11.55 3.77 16.70
N THR A 277 10.53 4.46 16.18
CA THR A 277 10.36 4.67 14.72
C THR A 277 11.42 5.59 14.13
N ARG A 278 12.06 6.39 14.99
CA ARG A 278 13.19 7.27 14.67
C ARG A 278 14.49 6.72 15.26
N VAL A 279 15.61 7.28 14.81
CA VAL A 279 16.92 6.97 15.39
C VAL A 279 16.90 7.43 16.85
N HIS A 280 16.99 6.48 17.76
CA HIS A 280 16.96 6.69 19.22
C HIS A 280 18.21 6.14 19.90
N GLN A 281 18.98 5.28 19.21
CA GLN A 281 20.25 4.79 19.70
C GLN A 281 21.31 5.89 19.67
N ASP A 282 22.26 5.82 20.58
CA ASP A 282 23.48 6.63 20.49
C ASP A 282 24.24 6.24 19.22
N MET A 283 24.36 7.17 18.27
CA MET A 283 25.06 6.99 16.98
C MET A 283 26.52 7.46 17.01
N SER A 284 27.08 7.73 18.21
CA SER A 284 28.47 8.20 18.39
C SER A 284 29.46 7.12 18.81
N GLN A 285 29.00 5.88 19.04
CA GLN A 285 29.86 4.75 19.40
C GLN A 285 30.69 4.28 18.18
N PRO A 286 31.77 3.50 18.40
CA PRO A 286 32.51 2.87 17.31
C PRO A 286 31.62 1.95 16.45
N LEU A 287 31.92 1.83 15.15
CA LEU A 287 31.14 1.02 14.20
C LEU A 287 30.95 -0.44 14.64
N SER A 288 31.94 -1.02 15.32
CA SER A 288 31.91 -2.39 15.84
C SER A 288 30.89 -2.63 16.95
N HIS A 289 30.26 -1.59 17.50
CA HIS A 289 29.23 -1.70 18.54
C HIS A 289 27.80 -1.78 17.97
N TYR A 290 27.64 -1.70 16.64
CA TYR A 290 26.33 -1.75 16.00
C TYR A 290 26.13 -3.04 15.23
N PHE A 291 24.90 -3.56 15.27
CA PHE A 291 24.45 -4.53 14.28
C PHE A 291 24.16 -3.82 12.96
N ILE A 292 24.88 -4.21 11.90
CA ILE A 292 24.76 -3.59 10.58
C ILE A 292 23.93 -4.49 9.68
N SER A 293 22.79 -3.96 9.21
CA SER A 293 21.96 -4.65 8.23
C SER A 293 22.74 -4.87 6.93
N SER A 294 22.98 -6.14 6.60
CA SER A 294 23.92 -6.57 5.57
C SER A 294 23.27 -7.55 4.58
N SER A 295 23.61 -7.41 3.29
CA SER A 295 23.09 -8.24 2.21
C SER A 295 24.23 -9.00 1.55
N HIS A 296 24.07 -10.33 1.49
CA HIS A 296 24.97 -11.24 0.79
C HIS A 296 24.48 -11.48 -0.64
N ASN A 297 25.40 -11.55 -1.61
CA ASN A 297 25.16 -11.67 -3.04
C ASN A 297 24.02 -10.76 -3.52
N THR A 298 24.11 -9.46 -3.19
CA THR A 298 23.01 -8.49 -3.33
C THR A 298 22.43 -8.42 -4.74
N TYR A 299 23.24 -8.66 -5.77
CA TYR A 299 22.82 -8.66 -7.17
C TYR A 299 21.81 -9.78 -7.50
N LEU A 300 21.79 -10.89 -6.77
CA LEU A 300 20.94 -12.05 -7.08
C LEU A 300 19.48 -11.83 -6.66
N THR A 301 18.56 -12.02 -7.60
CA THR A 301 17.12 -11.90 -7.35
C THR A 301 16.41 -13.24 -7.13
N ARG A 302 17.12 -14.36 -7.34
CA ARG A 302 16.60 -15.74 -7.29
C ARG A 302 17.69 -16.69 -6.78
N ASN A 303 17.69 -17.94 -7.27
CA ASN A 303 18.62 -18.98 -6.82
C ASN A 303 20.09 -18.64 -7.15
N GLN A 304 21.01 -19.28 -6.41
CA GLN A 304 22.45 -19.06 -6.50
C GLN A 304 23.08 -19.60 -7.80
N ILE A 305 22.39 -20.49 -8.55
CA ILE A 305 23.01 -21.23 -9.66
C ILE A 305 22.58 -20.70 -11.04
N GLY A 306 21.32 -20.30 -11.22
CA GLY A 306 20.77 -19.86 -12.50
C GLY A 306 19.82 -18.66 -12.36
N GLY A 307 19.97 -17.91 -11.27
CA GLY A 307 19.17 -16.74 -10.95
C GLY A 307 19.53 -15.55 -11.83
N THR A 308 18.61 -14.60 -11.89
CA THR A 308 18.85 -13.32 -12.56
C THR A 308 19.56 -12.36 -11.63
N SER A 309 20.60 -11.71 -12.13
CA SER A 309 21.27 -10.58 -11.48
C SER A 309 20.60 -9.27 -11.89
N SER A 310 20.45 -8.32 -10.96
CA SER A 310 19.75 -7.05 -11.20
C SER A 310 20.35 -5.91 -10.41
N THR A 311 20.47 -4.75 -11.06
CA THR A 311 20.86 -3.48 -10.44
C THR A 311 19.79 -3.00 -9.43
N GLU A 312 18.51 -3.23 -9.72
CA GLU A 312 17.40 -2.89 -8.82
C GLU A 312 17.44 -3.67 -7.49
N ALA A 313 18.21 -4.75 -7.40
CA ALA A 313 18.40 -5.47 -6.15
C ALA A 313 19.18 -4.62 -5.13
N TYR A 314 20.20 -3.86 -5.57
CA TYR A 314 20.95 -2.92 -4.74
C TYR A 314 20.05 -1.79 -4.25
N GLY A 315 19.34 -1.13 -5.16
CA GLY A 315 18.43 -0.04 -4.80
C GLY A 315 17.34 -0.49 -3.81
N ARG A 316 16.80 -1.71 -3.97
CA ARG A 316 15.82 -2.27 -3.00
C ARG A 316 16.44 -2.58 -1.65
N ALA A 317 17.64 -3.17 -1.61
CA ALA A 317 18.32 -3.44 -0.35
C ALA A 317 18.60 -2.15 0.43
N LEU A 318 19.13 -1.14 -0.25
CA LEU A 318 19.45 0.16 0.35
C LEU A 318 18.20 0.89 0.86
N ARG A 319 17.12 0.94 0.08
CA ARG A 319 15.82 1.52 0.51
C ARG A 319 15.18 0.76 1.67
N ALA A 320 15.44 -0.55 1.79
CA ALA A 320 15.01 -1.35 2.94
C ALA A 320 15.89 -1.13 4.19
N GLY A 321 16.87 -0.23 4.15
CA GLY A 321 17.75 0.10 5.27
C GLY A 321 19.01 -0.76 5.36
N CYS A 322 19.32 -1.59 4.36
CA CYS A 322 20.60 -2.29 4.31
C CYS A 322 21.74 -1.28 4.14
N ARG A 323 22.85 -1.47 4.87
CA ARG A 323 24.03 -0.59 4.89
C ARG A 323 25.32 -1.27 4.44
N CYS A 324 25.29 -2.59 4.20
CA CYS A 324 26.39 -3.35 3.63
C CYS A 324 25.90 -4.21 2.47
N VAL A 325 26.45 -4.03 1.28
CA VAL A 325 26.08 -4.77 0.06
C VAL A 325 27.31 -5.43 -0.56
N GLU A 326 27.10 -6.54 -1.25
CA GLU A 326 28.16 -7.37 -1.82
C GLU A 326 28.15 -7.29 -3.36
N LEU A 327 29.35 -7.16 -3.95
CA LEU A 327 29.58 -7.06 -5.38
C LEU A 327 30.67 -8.05 -5.81
N ASP A 328 30.27 -9.15 -6.44
CA ASP A 328 31.19 -10.14 -7.00
C ASP A 328 31.70 -9.67 -8.37
N CYS A 329 32.85 -9.02 -8.39
CA CYS A 329 33.39 -8.37 -9.57
C CYS A 329 34.27 -9.32 -10.39
N TRP A 330 34.04 -9.37 -11.70
CA TRP A 330 34.76 -10.20 -12.66
C TRP A 330 35.13 -9.40 -13.90
N GLU A 331 36.13 -9.87 -14.64
CA GLU A 331 36.47 -9.33 -15.96
C GLU A 331 35.32 -9.58 -16.96
N GLY A 332 34.85 -8.52 -17.62
CA GLY A 332 33.91 -8.61 -18.72
C GLY A 332 34.59 -8.44 -20.08
N SER A 333 33.78 -8.43 -21.13
CA SER A 333 34.26 -8.17 -22.50
C SER A 333 34.72 -6.72 -22.63
N ASP A 334 35.69 -6.49 -23.51
CA ASP A 334 36.19 -5.15 -23.87
C ASP A 334 36.74 -4.32 -22.70
N GLY A 335 37.17 -4.99 -21.62
CA GLY A 335 37.73 -4.34 -20.43
C GLY A 335 36.71 -3.78 -19.44
N GLU A 336 35.40 -3.94 -19.72
CA GLU A 336 34.33 -3.47 -18.83
C GLU A 336 34.04 -4.50 -17.72
N PRO A 337 34.19 -4.16 -16.43
CA PRO A 337 33.95 -5.11 -15.34
C PRO A 337 32.46 -5.45 -15.20
N VAL A 338 32.18 -6.71 -14.85
CA VAL A 338 30.83 -7.25 -14.67
C VAL A 338 30.64 -7.80 -13.26
N VAL A 339 29.40 -7.82 -12.79
CA VAL A 339 29.00 -8.44 -11.53
C VAL A 339 28.10 -9.63 -11.79
N TYR A 340 28.49 -10.81 -11.25
CA TYR A 340 27.71 -12.04 -11.27
C TYR A 340 28.31 -13.11 -10.34
N HIS A 341 27.59 -14.21 -10.12
CA HIS A 341 28.11 -15.31 -9.32
C HIS A 341 29.03 -16.19 -10.18
N GLY A 342 30.32 -16.20 -9.86
CA GLY A 342 31.36 -16.90 -10.61
C GLY A 342 31.05 -18.38 -10.87
N HIS A 343 31.47 -18.89 -12.02
CA HIS A 343 31.30 -20.31 -12.41
C HIS A 343 29.85 -20.83 -12.37
N THR A 344 28.86 -19.95 -12.46
CA THR A 344 27.43 -20.32 -12.50
C THR A 344 26.74 -19.83 -13.77
N LEU A 345 25.45 -20.16 -13.91
CA LEU A 345 24.60 -19.75 -15.03
C LEU A 345 23.81 -18.46 -14.72
N THR A 346 24.25 -17.69 -13.71
CA THR A 346 23.60 -16.42 -13.37
C THR A 346 23.86 -15.37 -14.45
N SER A 347 22.89 -14.47 -14.66
CA SER A 347 23.06 -13.39 -15.64
C SER A 347 24.09 -12.37 -15.17
N LYS A 348 24.74 -11.68 -16.11
CA LYS A 348 25.73 -10.64 -15.81
C LYS A 348 25.09 -9.25 -15.85
N ILE A 349 25.56 -8.36 -14.99
CA ILE A 349 25.24 -6.91 -15.01
C ILE A 349 26.55 -6.12 -15.03
N LEU A 350 26.52 -4.91 -15.61
CA LEU A 350 27.70 -4.05 -15.66
C LEU A 350 28.01 -3.49 -14.27
N PHE A 351 29.27 -3.51 -13.87
CA PHE A 351 29.72 -2.92 -12.61
C PHE A 351 29.38 -1.43 -12.55
N ARG A 352 29.60 -0.70 -13.65
CA ARG A 352 29.22 0.72 -13.76
C ARG A 352 27.76 0.97 -13.40
N ASP A 353 26.83 0.19 -13.95
CA ASP A 353 25.40 0.34 -13.69
C ASP A 353 25.04 0.03 -12.22
N VAL A 354 25.77 -0.90 -11.60
CA VAL A 354 25.62 -1.21 -10.16
C VAL A 354 26.03 -0.01 -9.31
N ILE A 355 27.18 0.60 -9.59
CA ILE A 355 27.66 1.77 -8.83
C ILE A 355 26.73 2.98 -9.01
N GLU A 356 26.21 3.20 -10.22
CA GLU A 356 25.17 4.21 -10.46
C GLU A 356 23.92 3.94 -9.62
N SER A 357 23.44 2.70 -9.56
CA SER A 357 22.30 2.34 -8.72
C SER A 357 22.58 2.51 -7.22
N ILE A 358 23.80 2.26 -6.76
CA ILE A 358 24.19 2.47 -5.35
C ILE A 358 24.22 3.97 -5.05
N ARG A 359 24.87 4.78 -5.89
CA ARG A 359 24.92 6.24 -5.75
C ARG A 359 23.52 6.83 -5.62
N ASP A 360 22.60 6.39 -6.47
CA ASP A 360 21.25 6.96 -6.55
C ASP A 360 20.36 6.53 -5.36
N SER A 361 20.68 5.43 -4.65
CA SER A 361 19.84 4.87 -3.59
C SER A 361 20.47 4.79 -2.20
N ALA A 362 21.79 4.99 -2.06
CA ALA A 362 22.51 4.76 -0.81
C ALA A 362 21.92 5.55 0.37
N PHE A 363 21.58 6.81 0.12
CA PHE A 363 21.17 7.75 1.17
C PHE A 363 19.74 8.29 0.98
N GLU A 364 18.94 7.66 0.12
CA GLU A 364 17.57 8.12 -0.20
C GLU A 364 16.63 8.06 1.01
N VAL A 365 16.74 7.00 1.83
CA VAL A 365 15.84 6.74 2.97
C VAL A 365 16.51 7.01 4.32
N ARG A 366 17.83 6.79 4.41
CA ARG A 366 18.61 6.93 5.65
C ARG A 366 19.94 7.61 5.31
N PRO A 367 20.37 8.62 6.09
CA PRO A 367 21.64 9.31 5.88
C PRO A 367 22.85 8.40 6.10
#